data_AF-A0A1T4RPC2-F1
#
_entry.id   AF-A0A1T4RPC2-F1
#
_cell.length_a   1.000
_cell.length_b   1.000
_cell.length_c   1.000
_cell.angle_alpha   90.00
_cell.angle_beta   90.00
_cell.angle_gamma   90.00
#
_symmetry.space_group_name_H-M   'P 1'
#
loop_
_entity.id
_entity.type
_entity.pdbx_description
1 polymer ?
#
loop_
_entity_poly.entity_id
_entity_poly.type
_entity_poly.pdbx_seq_one_letter_code
_entity_poly.pdbx_strand_id
1 'polypeptide(L)'
;MWGYYDPNGKRIVLDAGISGLRAVEVVIHELTHALYHLKSVNPRWGEEKTVTAFGLGWAHLLRDNPKLLLWIIAHILKTNKTEVLT
;
A
#
# COMPACT_ATOMS: atom_id res chain seq x y z
N MET A 1 -8.64 10.98 -6.57
CA MET A 1 -7.42 10.49 -5.89
C MET A 1 -7.64 10.73 -4.41
N TRP A 2 -7.43 9.74 -3.54
CA TRP A 2 -7.82 9.79 -2.11
C TRP A 2 -6.61 9.81 -1.15
N GLY A 3 -5.45 10.14 -1.71
CA GLY A 3 -4.14 10.13 -1.09
C GLY A 3 -3.07 10.39 -2.14
N TYR A 4 -1.81 10.52 -1.70
CA TYR A 4 -0.64 10.59 -2.59
C TYR A 4 0.64 10.20 -1.86
N TYR A 5 1.59 9.64 -2.61
CA TYR A 5 2.99 9.51 -2.22
C TYR A 5 3.79 10.78 -2.54
N ASP A 6 4.47 11.33 -1.55
CA ASP A 6 5.41 12.44 -1.69
C ASP A 6 6.86 11.89 -1.77
N PRO A 7 7.49 11.86 -2.96
CA PRO A 7 8.83 11.30 -3.12
C PRO A 7 9.92 12.12 -2.42
N ASN A 8 9.72 13.43 -2.29
CA ASN A 8 10.70 14.33 -1.66
C ASN A 8 10.64 14.20 -0.14
N GLY A 9 9.42 14.17 0.41
CA GLY A 9 9.17 14.02 1.85
C GLY A 9 9.20 12.57 2.34
N LYS A 10 9.29 11.58 1.43
CA LYS A 10 9.23 10.13 1.72
C LYS A 10 8.06 9.74 2.62
N ARG A 11 6.89 10.30 2.33
CA ARG A 11 5.67 10.11 3.14
C ARG A 11 4.49 9.76 2.26
N ILE A 12 3.54 9.03 2.85
CA ILE A 12 2.23 8.77 2.26
C ILE A 12 1.23 9.66 2.99
N VAL A 13 0.45 10.39 2.22
CA VAL A 13 -0.62 11.26 2.71
C VAL A 13 -1.95 10.65 2.29
N LEU A 14 -2.87 10.56 3.24
CA LEU A 14 -4.22 10.04 3.02
C LEU A 14 -5.21 11.16 3.30
N ASP A 15 -6.32 11.18 2.56
CA ASP A 15 -7.41 12.11 2.85
C ASP A 15 -8.06 11.75 4.19
N ALA A 16 -8.39 12.75 5.01
CA ALA A 16 -8.85 12.56 6.39
C ALA A 16 -10.14 11.72 6.55
N GLY A 17 -10.91 11.56 5.46
CA GLY A 17 -12.18 10.83 5.47
C GLY A 17 -12.09 9.34 5.09
N ILE A 18 -10.92 8.84 4.67
CA ILE A 18 -10.82 7.44 4.24
C ILE A 18 -10.65 6.49 5.42
N SER A 19 -11.37 5.37 5.38
CA SER A 19 -11.35 4.37 6.46
C SER A 19 -11.62 2.96 5.93
N GLY A 20 -11.52 1.97 6.83
CA GLY A 20 -11.80 0.57 6.52
C GLY A 20 -10.95 0.02 5.38
N LEU A 21 -11.56 -0.83 4.55
CA LEU A 21 -10.90 -1.42 3.38
C LEU A 21 -10.40 -0.36 2.39
N ARG A 22 -11.14 0.75 2.24
CA ARG A 22 -10.73 1.81 1.32
C ARG A 22 -9.40 2.46 1.71
N ALA A 23 -9.17 2.67 3.00
CA ALA A 23 -7.89 3.16 3.48
C ALA A 23 -6.75 2.19 3.17
N VAL A 24 -7.00 0.88 3.26
CA VAL A 24 -6.02 -0.15 2.92
C VAL A 24 -5.65 -0.10 1.44
N GLU A 25 -6.64 -0.04 0.55
CA GLU A 25 -6.42 0.05 -0.90
C GLU A 25 -5.56 1.26 -1.28
N VAL A 26 -5.88 2.43 -0.70
CA VAL A 26 -5.13 3.68 -0.97
C VAL A 26 -3.70 3.56 -0.44
N VAL A 27 -3.51 3.07 0.79
CA VAL A 27 -2.17 2.86 1.34
C VAL A 27 -1.35 1.90 0.48
N ILE A 28 -1.93 0.80 0.02
CA ILE A 28 -1.26 -0.17 -0.86
C ILE A 28 -0.87 0.50 -2.19
N HIS A 29 -1.78 1.29 -2.77
CA HIS A 29 -1.53 2.02 -4.00
C HIS A 29 -0.35 3.00 -3.86
N GLU A 30 -0.37 3.85 -2.83
CA GLU A 30 0.69 4.84 -2.63
C GLU A 30 2.03 4.20 -2.22
N LEU A 31 2.01 3.10 -1.46
CA LEU A 31 3.21 2.30 -1.20
C LEU A 31 3.77 1.70 -2.49
N THR A 32 2.90 1.30 -3.42
CA THR A 32 3.35 0.81 -4.74
C THR A 32 4.02 1.92 -5.54
N HIS A 33 3.52 3.16 -5.47
CA HIS A 33 4.22 4.31 -6.05
C HIS A 33 5.59 4.57 -5.39
N ALA A 34 5.67 4.43 -4.06
CA ALA A 34 6.94 4.54 -3.36
C ALA A 34 7.93 3.44 -3.79
N LEU A 35 7.48 2.20 -3.91
CA LEU A 35 8.31 1.09 -4.40
C LEU A 35 8.73 1.28 -5.85
N TYR A 36 7.83 1.76 -6.71
CA TYR A 36 8.12 2.10 -8.11
C TYR A 36 9.29 3.08 -8.19
N HIS A 37 9.25 4.15 -7.37
CA HIS A 37 10.32 5.13 -7.28
C HIS A 37 11.61 4.51 -6.71
N LEU A 38 11.55 3.86 -5.55
CA LEU A 38 12.72 3.33 -4.83
C LEU A 38 13.45 2.22 -5.61
N LYS A 39 12.73 1.46 -6.43
CA LYS A 39 13.30 0.41 -7.28
C LYS A 39 13.67 0.91 -8.68
N SER A 40 13.49 2.21 -8.96
CA SER A 40 13.70 2.82 -10.26
C SER A 40 13.01 2.03 -11.39
N VAL A 41 11.77 1.58 -11.12
CA VAL A 41 10.98 0.82 -12.09
C VAL A 41 10.79 1.69 -13.32
N ASN A 42 11.05 1.11 -14.49
CA ASN A 42 10.96 1.82 -15.76
C ASN A 42 9.67 1.39 -16.48
N PRO A 43 8.86 2.32 -17.03
CA PRO A 43 7.64 1.96 -17.77
C PRO A 43 7.89 1.09 -19.01
N ARG A 44 9.12 1.09 -19.55
CA ARG A 44 9.53 0.29 -20.70
C ARG A 44 9.96 -1.12 -20.33
N TRP A 45 10.00 -1.47 -19.04
CA TRP A 45 10.26 -2.84 -18.63
C TRP A 45 9.08 -3.72 -19.03
N GLY A 46 9.39 -4.93 -19.51
CA GLY A 46 8.39 -5.98 -19.64
C GLY A 46 7.86 -6.42 -18.27
N GLU A 47 6.78 -7.17 -18.29
CA GLU A 47 6.05 -7.62 -17.10
C GLU A 47 6.96 -8.25 -16.05
N GLU A 48 7.75 -9.28 -16.41
CA GLU A 48 8.58 -10.05 -15.47
C GLU A 48 9.54 -9.19 -14.64
N LYS A 49 10.17 -8.20 -15.26
CA LYS A 49 11.10 -7.33 -14.56
C LYS A 49 10.36 -6.37 -13.62
N THR A 50 9.20 -5.89 -14.03
CA THR A 50 8.33 -5.03 -13.23
C THR A 50 7.77 -5.78 -12.02
N VAL A 51 7.21 -6.97 -12.22
CA VAL A 51 6.65 -7.79 -11.12
C VAL A 51 7.73 -8.28 -10.18
N THR A 52 8.94 -8.60 -10.68
CA THR A 52 10.09 -8.93 -9.82
C THR A 52 10.46 -7.76 -8.90
N ALA A 53 10.53 -6.54 -9.45
CA ALA A 53 10.87 -5.35 -8.66
C ALA A 53 9.82 -5.07 -7.56
N PHE A 54 8.53 -5.18 -7.88
CA PHE A 54 7.46 -5.01 -6.91
C PHE A 54 7.41 -6.15 -5.89
N GLY A 55 7.55 -7.41 -6.31
CA GLY A 55 7.55 -8.56 -5.42
C GLY A 55 8.65 -8.46 -4.36
N LEU A 56 9.88 -8.14 -4.79
CA LEU A 56 11.00 -7.90 -3.87
C LEU A 56 10.77 -6.67 -2.99
N GLY A 57 10.22 -5.59 -3.57
CA GLY A 57 9.89 -4.37 -2.83
C GLY A 57 8.91 -4.63 -1.68
N TRP A 58 7.80 -5.30 -1.98
CA TRP A 58 6.78 -5.68 -1.00
C TRP A 58 7.31 -6.65 0.05
N ALA A 59 8.06 -7.67 -0.37
CA ALA A 59 8.65 -8.64 0.56
C ALA A 59 9.57 -7.94 1.58
N HIS A 60 10.44 -7.05 1.12
CA HIS A 60 11.31 -6.27 2.02
C HIS A 60 10.51 -5.32 2.91
N LEU A 61 9.54 -4.59 2.34
CA LEU A 61 8.71 -3.66 3.09
C LEU A 61 7.97 -4.36 4.24
N LEU A 62 7.33 -5.49 3.98
CA LEU A 62 6.57 -6.24 4.98
C LEU A 62 7.47 -6.93 6.01
N ARG A 63 8.62 -7.48 5.59
CA ARG A 63 9.62 -8.06 6.49
C ARG A 63 10.15 -7.01 7.46
N ASP A 64 10.48 -5.82 6.96
CA ASP A 64 11.13 -4.78 7.75
C ASP A 64 10.11 -3.93 8.54
N ASN A 65 8.81 -4.00 8.18
CA ASN A 65 7.73 -3.26 8.83
C ASN A 65 6.53 -4.17 9.16
N PRO A 66 6.68 -5.17 10.04
CA PRO A 66 5.59 -6.12 10.34
C PRO A 66 4.33 -5.46 10.93
N LYS A 67 4.48 -4.29 11.57
CA LYS A 67 3.35 -3.49 12.06
C LYS A 67 2.43 -2.99 10.93
N LEU A 68 2.97 -2.77 9.73
CA LEU A 68 2.16 -2.42 8.55
C LEU A 68 1.25 -3.57 8.16
N LEU A 69 1.77 -4.80 8.15
CA LEU A 69 0.96 -5.99 7.86
C LEU A 69 -0.18 -6.16 8.88
N LEU A 70 0.12 -5.98 10.17
CA LEU A 70 -0.90 -6.01 11.22
C LEU A 70 -1.96 -4.92 11.04
N TRP A 71 -1.55 -3.71 10.64
CA TRP A 71 -2.47 -2.61 10.35
C TRP A 71 -3.39 -2.96 9.18
N ILE A 72 -2.85 -3.52 8.09
CA ILE A 72 -3.62 -3.98 6.92
C ILE A 72 -4.67 -5.02 7.35
N ILE A 73 -4.24 -6.07 8.06
CA ILE A 73 -5.12 -7.14 8.54
C ILE A 73 -6.23 -6.57 9.43
N ALA A 74 -5.90 -5.69 10.37
CA ALA A 74 -6.88 -5.09 11.27
C ALA A 74 -7.96 -4.31 10.52
N HIS A 75 -7.61 -3.60 9.44
CA HIS A 75 -8.55 -2.82 8.66
C HIS A 75 -9.42 -3.69 7.73
N ILE A 76 -8.86 -4.78 7.17
CA ILE A 76 -9.63 -5.77 6.40
C ILE A 76 -10.63 -6.51 7.30
N LEU A 77 -10.22 -6.91 8.50
CA LEU A 77 -11.09 -7.65 9.42
C LEU A 77 -12.16 -6.78 10.07
N LYS A 78 -11.90 -5.48 10.28
CA LYS A 78 -12.92 -4.53 10.77
C LYS A 78 -14.08 -4.37 9.79
N THR A 79 -13.80 -4.38 8.48
CA THR A 79 -14.86 -4.36 7.46
C THR A 79 -15.73 -5.63 7.49
N ASN A 80 -15.18 -6.78 7.87
CA ASN A 80 -15.92 -8.06 7.91
C ASN A 80 -16.78 -8.26 9.17
N LYS A 81 -16.73 -7.35 10.16
CA LYS A 81 -17.53 -7.44 11.39
C LYS A 81 -18.82 -6.60 11.37
N THR A 82 -19.12 -5.94 10.26
CA THR A 82 -20.33 -5.10 10.15
C THR A 82 -21.30 -5.74 9.18
N GLU A 83 -22.17 -6.61 9.71
CA GLU A 83 -23.57 -6.81 9.32
C GLU A 83 -24.18 -7.99 10.09
N VAL A 84 -24.53 -7.75 11.35
CA VAL A 84 -25.81 -8.21 11.92
C VAL A 84 -26.23 -7.08 12.86
N LEU A 85 -27.06 -6.16 12.34
CA LEU A 85 -27.88 -5.32 13.19
C LEU A 85 -29.15 -6.12 13.49
N THR A 86 -29.36 -6.42 14.77
CA THR A 86 -30.63 -6.90 15.34
C THR A 86 -31.74 -5.89 15.13
#